data_AF-A0A2V7UDL4-F1
#
_entry.id   AF-A0A2V7UDL4-F1
#
_cell.length_a   1.000
_cell.length_b   1.000
_cell.length_c   1.000
_cell.angle_alpha   90.00
_cell.angle_beta   90.00
_cell.angle_gamma   90.00
#
_symmetry.space_group_name_H-M   'P 1'
#
loop_
_entity.id
_entity.type
_entity.pdbx_description
1 polymer ?
#
loop_
_entity_poly.entity_id
_entity_poly.type
_entity_poly.pdbx_seq_one_letter_code
_entity_poly.pdbx_strand_id
1 'polypeptide(L)'
;MTAVGATAPAAALRRPAVYPGQPFVGFTFDYLVIGGGFSLLVLALLASGTMPSASVFLKEHLWTFVLLSNSAHFAGSTVRLYTRPGSFRDLPFLTMGLPLVSLVVLALGLVFPGALGQNLLSLYLTWSPYHYSAQAYGIAVLYCYRSGAPWDEKEKRWLRLACFAPFLYSFLTIPGAGLTWLMPAAALADPAAAAVRGFAATAAMVASFAAPLALFVRHQVSGRARLPLISLLAVLANAVWLVLLSYQVAMVLAVITIFHGLQYLAILTIVHVKEQMKRPGNGAPAWRHAAGFYARCLGLGYLLFQVWPHAFVLAGFSYGESLLLVVSVINIHHFIVDAFIWRLRRDPSYAAAAASGGSGGDAVRHPPAQAASADSFRASG
;
A
#
# COMPACT_ATOMS: atom_id res chain seq x y z
N MET A 1 -7.00 43.99 -53.14
CA MET A 1 -7.93 43.56 -52.07
C MET A 1 -7.14 42.84 -50.99
N THR A 2 -6.98 43.51 -49.86
CA THR A 2 -6.40 43.04 -48.60
C THR A 2 -7.38 42.18 -47.82
N ALA A 3 -6.93 41.08 -47.22
CA ALA A 3 -7.16 40.75 -45.81
C ALA A 3 -6.42 39.46 -45.40
N VAL A 4 -5.49 39.63 -44.47
CA VAL A 4 -4.78 38.59 -43.72
C VAL A 4 -5.75 38.00 -42.69
N GLY A 5 -6.03 36.70 -42.78
CA GLY A 5 -6.75 35.96 -41.75
C GLY A 5 -5.79 35.47 -40.67
N ALA A 6 -5.47 36.33 -39.70
CA ALA A 6 -4.75 35.93 -38.50
C ALA A 6 -5.67 35.03 -37.65
N THR A 7 -5.38 33.73 -37.60
CA THR A 7 -5.97 32.82 -36.61
C THR A 7 -5.58 33.33 -35.23
N ALA A 8 -6.58 33.81 -34.47
CA ALA A 8 -6.38 34.22 -33.10
C ALA A 8 -5.70 33.07 -32.31
N PRO A 9 -4.64 33.35 -31.52
CA PRO A 9 -4.06 32.34 -30.67
C PRO A 9 -5.15 31.87 -29.72
N ALA A 10 -5.46 30.56 -29.77
CA ALA A 10 -6.36 29.92 -28.84
C ALA A 10 -5.97 30.37 -27.43
N ALA A 11 -6.86 31.15 -26.79
CA ALA A 11 -6.62 31.70 -25.47
C ALA A 11 -6.10 30.57 -24.59
N ALA A 12 -4.85 30.67 -24.14
CA ALA A 12 -4.21 29.66 -23.35
C ALA A 12 -5.05 29.48 -22.08
N LEU A 13 -5.91 28.45 -22.09
CA LEU A 13 -6.77 28.11 -20.96
C LEU A 13 -5.87 28.05 -19.73
N ARG A 14 -6.11 28.98 -18.78
CA ARG A 14 -5.34 29.05 -17.55
C ARG A 14 -5.41 27.67 -16.91
N ARG A 15 -4.28 26.97 -16.88
CA ARG A 15 -4.19 25.68 -16.22
C ARG A 15 -4.62 25.87 -14.76
N PRO A 16 -5.51 25.03 -14.21
CA PRO A 16 -6.00 25.18 -12.85
C PRO A 16 -4.82 25.29 -11.86
N ALA A 17 -4.95 26.09 -10.80
CA ALA A 17 -3.85 26.34 -9.86
C ALA A 17 -3.36 25.06 -9.16
N VAL A 18 -4.28 24.11 -8.94
CA VAL A 18 -4.01 22.80 -8.35
C VAL A 18 -4.54 21.72 -9.26
N TYR A 19 -3.75 20.68 -9.48
CA TYR A 19 -4.14 19.56 -10.33
C TYR A 19 -4.65 18.37 -9.48
N PRO A 20 -5.95 18.02 -9.57
CA PRO A 20 -6.53 17.00 -8.69
C PRO A 20 -6.09 15.57 -9.04
N GLY A 21 -5.59 15.31 -10.24
CA GLY A 21 -5.32 13.96 -10.73
C GLY A 21 -6.50 13.32 -11.45
N GLN A 22 -6.22 12.36 -12.33
CA GLN A 22 -7.26 11.60 -13.03
C GLN A 22 -7.75 10.43 -12.17
N PRO A 23 -9.06 10.36 -11.81
CA PRO A 23 -9.59 9.30 -10.96
C PRO A 23 -9.72 7.98 -11.74
N PHE A 24 -9.57 6.83 -11.07
CA PHE A 24 -9.87 5.49 -11.56
C PHE A 24 -11.35 5.20 -11.61
N VAL A 25 -12.09 5.55 -10.55
CA VAL A 25 -13.54 5.31 -10.44
C VAL A 25 -14.29 6.63 -10.45
N GLY A 26 -13.89 7.57 -9.58
CA GLY A 26 -14.45 8.90 -9.48
C GLY A 26 -13.81 9.67 -8.33
N PHE A 27 -13.80 11.00 -8.40
CA PHE A 27 -13.07 11.84 -7.44
C PHE A 27 -13.39 11.51 -5.98
N THR A 28 -14.66 11.38 -5.62
CA THR A 28 -15.08 11.07 -4.25
C THR A 28 -14.52 9.74 -3.76
N PHE A 29 -14.69 8.67 -4.54
CA PHE A 29 -14.19 7.34 -4.16
C PHE A 29 -12.66 7.33 -4.07
N ASP A 30 -12.00 7.87 -5.09
CA ASP A 30 -10.55 7.88 -5.18
C ASP A 30 -9.92 8.68 -4.04
N TYR A 31 -10.42 9.88 -3.71
CA TYR A 31 -9.87 10.68 -2.61
C TYR A 31 -10.17 10.09 -1.22
N LEU A 32 -11.42 9.64 -1.00
CA LEU A 32 -11.81 9.11 0.30
C LEU A 32 -11.18 7.75 0.57
N VAL A 33 -11.19 6.83 -0.39
CA VAL A 33 -10.72 5.46 -0.20
C VAL A 33 -9.25 5.33 -0.57
N ILE A 34 -8.88 5.57 -1.83
CA ILE A 34 -7.50 5.31 -2.32
C ILE A 34 -6.51 6.35 -1.79
N GLY A 35 -6.90 7.62 -1.76
CA GLY A 35 -6.10 8.71 -1.19
C GLY A 35 -6.01 8.64 0.34
N GLY A 36 -6.90 7.89 1.00
CA GLY A 36 -6.94 7.79 2.46
C GLY A 36 -7.67 8.94 3.14
N GLY A 37 -8.38 9.80 2.41
CA GLY A 37 -9.12 10.93 3.01
C GLY A 37 -10.17 10.50 4.03
N PHE A 38 -10.85 9.38 3.81
CA PHE A 38 -11.83 8.83 4.76
C PHE A 38 -11.18 8.47 6.10
N SER A 39 -9.95 7.95 6.07
CA SER A 39 -9.21 7.67 7.30
C SER A 39 -8.97 8.93 8.13
N LEU A 40 -8.60 10.04 7.48
CA LEU A 40 -8.34 11.31 8.13
C LEU A 40 -9.61 11.89 8.75
N LEU A 41 -10.75 11.76 8.07
CA LEU A 41 -12.04 12.18 8.59
C LEU A 41 -12.44 11.37 9.84
N VAL A 42 -12.31 10.04 9.78
CA VAL A 42 -12.60 9.16 10.92
C VAL A 42 -11.68 9.47 12.10
N LEU A 43 -10.39 9.69 11.84
CA LEU A 43 -9.42 10.04 12.87
C LEU A 43 -9.72 11.41 13.51
N ALA A 44 -10.04 12.41 12.70
CA ALA A 44 -10.42 13.73 13.20
C ALA A 44 -11.68 13.66 14.07
N LEU A 45 -12.66 12.85 13.66
CA LEU A 45 -13.90 12.63 14.42
C LEU A 45 -13.65 11.90 15.76
N LEU A 46 -12.74 10.92 15.76
CA LEU A 46 -12.36 10.21 16.98
C LEU A 46 -11.56 11.10 17.93
N ALA A 47 -10.66 11.91 17.39
CA ALA A 47 -9.84 12.83 18.17
C ALA A 47 -10.63 14.01 18.75
N SER A 48 -11.68 14.48 18.06
CA SER A 48 -12.50 15.59 18.54
C SER A 48 -13.38 15.23 19.75
N GLY A 49 -13.64 13.94 19.97
CA GLY A 49 -14.58 13.48 21.00
C GLY A 49 -16.04 13.87 20.73
N THR A 50 -16.36 14.45 19.57
CA THR A 50 -17.70 14.98 19.26
C THR A 50 -18.73 13.90 19.00
N MET A 51 -18.31 12.65 18.77
CA MET A 51 -19.20 11.50 18.62
C MET A 51 -18.74 10.30 19.47
N PRO A 52 -18.98 10.33 20.80
CA PRO A 52 -18.61 9.23 21.68
C PRO A 52 -19.24 7.88 21.26
N SER A 53 -20.48 7.92 20.77
CA SER A 53 -21.18 6.74 20.24
C SER A 53 -20.46 6.11 19.04
N ALA A 54 -19.87 6.92 18.15
CA ALA A 54 -19.09 6.42 17.03
C ALA A 54 -17.80 5.72 17.50
N SER A 55 -17.14 6.25 18.53
CA SER A 55 -15.98 5.60 19.14
C SER A 55 -16.36 4.24 19.71
N VAL A 56 -17.41 4.17 20.52
CA VAL A 56 -17.92 2.91 21.11
C VAL A 56 -18.27 1.90 20.02
N PHE A 57 -19.04 2.31 19.01
CA PHE A 57 -19.42 1.47 17.87
C PHE A 57 -18.20 0.90 17.14
N LEU A 58 -17.17 1.72 16.88
CA LEU A 58 -15.94 1.23 16.26
C LEU A 58 -15.19 0.23 17.13
N LYS A 59 -15.22 0.38 18.47
CA LYS A 59 -14.60 -0.61 19.38
C LYS A 59 -15.35 -1.93 19.37
N GLU A 60 -16.69 -1.87 19.45
CA GLU A 60 -17.56 -3.05 19.49
C GLU A 60 -17.48 -3.86 18.19
N HIS A 61 -17.35 -3.19 17.04
CA HIS A 61 -17.28 -3.83 15.73
C HIS A 61 -15.88 -3.88 15.12
N LEU A 62 -14.83 -3.64 15.91
CA LEU A 62 -13.46 -3.55 15.43
C LEU A 62 -13.05 -4.77 14.60
N TRP A 63 -13.34 -5.96 15.12
CA TRP A 63 -12.99 -7.22 14.46
C TRP A 63 -13.78 -7.45 13.17
N THR A 64 -15.01 -6.97 13.09
CA THR A 64 -15.80 -6.97 11.86
C THR A 64 -15.14 -6.08 10.80
N PHE A 65 -14.72 -4.87 11.18
CA PHE A 65 -14.02 -3.98 10.25
C PHE A 65 -12.67 -4.56 9.82
N VAL A 66 -11.89 -5.11 10.75
CA VAL A 66 -10.62 -5.80 10.45
C VAL A 66 -10.83 -6.99 9.51
N LEU A 67 -11.92 -7.74 9.66
CA LEU A 67 -12.26 -8.84 8.74
C LEU A 67 -12.61 -8.31 7.34
N LEU A 68 -13.52 -7.34 7.26
CA LEU A 68 -14.05 -6.81 6.01
C LEU A 68 -13.02 -5.99 5.21
N SER A 69 -11.99 -5.47 5.87
CA SER A 69 -10.93 -4.68 5.24
C SER A 69 -9.60 -5.44 5.25
N ASN A 70 -8.90 -5.45 6.37
CA ASN A 70 -7.52 -5.90 6.49
C ASN A 70 -7.36 -7.41 6.18
N SER A 71 -8.22 -8.26 6.73
CA SER A 71 -8.15 -9.71 6.49
C SER A 71 -8.46 -10.05 5.03
N ALA A 72 -9.48 -9.40 4.45
CA ALA A 72 -9.79 -9.50 3.03
C ALA A 72 -8.64 -8.95 2.15
N HIS A 73 -7.98 -7.88 2.56
CA HIS A 73 -6.81 -7.32 1.88
C HIS A 73 -5.64 -8.30 1.83
N PHE A 74 -5.27 -8.90 2.96
CA PHE A 74 -4.21 -9.92 3.01
C PHE A 74 -4.52 -11.09 2.08
N ALA A 75 -5.75 -11.59 2.15
CA ALA A 75 -6.23 -12.64 1.26
C ALA A 75 -6.26 -12.20 -0.21
N GLY A 76 -6.46 -10.91 -0.49
CA GLY A 76 -6.50 -10.35 -1.84
C GLY A 76 -5.24 -10.61 -2.64
N SER A 77 -4.06 -10.49 -2.02
CA SER A 77 -2.77 -10.80 -2.65
C SER A 77 -2.66 -12.28 -3.01
N THR A 78 -3.09 -13.16 -2.11
CA THR A 78 -3.12 -14.61 -2.33
C THR A 78 -4.11 -14.99 -3.42
N VAL A 79 -5.37 -14.56 -3.32
CA VAL A 79 -6.39 -14.80 -4.36
C VAL A 79 -5.88 -14.31 -5.72
N ARG A 80 -5.22 -13.14 -5.74
CA ARG A 80 -4.65 -12.58 -6.96
C ARG A 80 -3.50 -13.41 -7.52
N LEU A 81 -2.55 -13.84 -6.69
CA LEU A 81 -1.43 -14.67 -7.07
C LEU A 81 -1.91 -15.99 -7.68
N TYR A 82 -2.87 -16.65 -7.06
CA TYR A 82 -3.32 -18.00 -7.46
C TYR A 82 -4.33 -17.98 -8.61
N THR A 83 -5.06 -16.88 -8.82
CA THR A 83 -6.00 -16.76 -9.95
C THR A 83 -5.34 -16.28 -11.25
N ARG A 84 -4.05 -15.91 -11.21
CA ARG A 84 -3.27 -15.61 -12.41
C ARG A 84 -2.96 -16.92 -13.17
N PRO A 85 -3.33 -17.04 -14.46
CA PRO A 85 -2.96 -18.19 -15.28
C PRO A 85 -1.45 -18.41 -15.29
N GLY A 86 -1.00 -19.66 -15.17
CA GLY A 86 0.43 -20.02 -15.18
C GLY A 86 1.19 -19.75 -13.88
N SER A 87 0.56 -19.15 -12.86
CA SER A 87 1.26 -18.73 -11.62
C SER A 87 2.01 -19.86 -10.91
N PHE A 88 1.42 -21.07 -10.85
CA PHE A 88 2.08 -22.24 -10.23
C PHE A 88 3.37 -22.67 -10.97
N ARG A 89 3.38 -22.52 -12.29
CA ARG A 89 4.55 -22.88 -13.13
C ARG A 89 5.60 -21.77 -13.08
N ASP A 90 5.16 -20.52 -13.18
CA ASP A 90 6.06 -19.38 -13.35
C ASP A 90 6.61 -18.89 -11.99
N LEU A 91 5.91 -19.16 -10.88
CA LEU A 91 6.25 -18.72 -9.52
C LEU A 91 6.08 -19.86 -8.48
N PRO A 92 6.74 -21.02 -8.65
CA PRO A 92 6.52 -22.20 -7.82
C PRO A 92 6.92 -21.96 -6.36
N PHE A 93 7.99 -21.18 -6.11
CA PHE A 93 8.35 -20.81 -4.74
C PHE A 93 7.26 -19.97 -4.09
N LEU A 94 6.71 -18.94 -4.75
CA LEU A 94 5.68 -18.10 -4.12
C LEU A 94 4.35 -18.84 -3.89
N THR A 95 3.99 -19.75 -4.79
CA THR A 95 2.71 -20.47 -4.75
C THR A 95 2.75 -21.76 -3.93
N MET A 96 3.93 -22.32 -3.64
CA MET A 96 4.04 -23.59 -2.91
C MET A 96 5.11 -23.54 -1.82
N GLY A 97 6.33 -23.11 -2.17
CA GLY A 97 7.45 -23.07 -1.23
C GLY A 97 7.27 -22.10 -0.06
N LEU A 98 6.89 -20.86 -0.35
CA LEU A 98 6.72 -19.80 0.64
C LEU A 98 5.58 -20.11 1.63
N PRO A 99 4.38 -20.56 1.20
CA PRO A 99 3.37 -21.03 2.14
C PRO A 99 3.88 -22.14 3.08
N LEU A 100 4.61 -23.13 2.55
CA LEU A 100 5.15 -24.21 3.36
C LEU A 100 6.19 -23.71 4.37
N VAL A 101 7.11 -22.84 3.94
CA VAL A 101 8.09 -22.19 4.83
C VAL A 101 7.38 -21.38 5.90
N SER A 102 6.34 -20.62 5.54
CA SER A 102 5.53 -19.86 6.49
C SER A 102 4.89 -20.78 7.55
N LEU A 103 4.36 -21.94 7.17
CA LEU A 103 3.81 -22.91 8.11
C LEU A 103 4.87 -23.50 9.05
N VAL A 104 6.04 -23.83 8.53
CA VAL A 104 7.16 -24.34 9.36
C VAL A 104 7.62 -23.26 10.36
N VAL A 105 7.80 -22.02 9.89
CA VAL A 105 8.19 -20.90 10.74
C VAL A 105 7.14 -20.61 11.81
N LEU A 106 5.85 -20.70 11.47
CA LEU A 106 4.74 -20.58 12.42
C LEU A 106 4.80 -21.66 13.51
N ALA A 107 4.94 -22.93 13.12
CA ALA A 107 5.02 -24.04 14.05
C ALA A 107 6.23 -23.91 14.99
N LEU A 108 7.41 -23.57 14.44
CA LEU A 108 8.60 -23.31 15.24
C LEU A 108 8.43 -22.09 16.16
N GLY A 109 7.73 -21.05 15.70
CA GLY A 109 7.45 -19.86 16.51
C GLY A 109 6.60 -20.17 17.73
N LEU A 110 5.65 -21.10 17.59
CA LEU A 110 4.79 -21.58 18.68
C LEU A 110 5.54 -22.48 19.66
N VAL A 111 6.41 -23.36 19.17
CA VAL A 111 7.22 -24.25 20.01
C VAL A 111 8.31 -23.48 20.77
N PHE A 112 8.86 -22.42 20.16
CA PHE A 112 9.93 -21.61 20.72
C PHE A 112 9.50 -20.13 20.87
N PRO A 113 8.54 -19.81 21.76
CA PRO A 113 7.93 -18.48 21.81
C PRO A 113 8.93 -17.37 22.15
N GLY A 114 9.88 -17.62 23.07
CA GLY A 114 10.89 -16.64 23.45
C GLY A 114 12.02 -16.45 22.42
N ALA A 115 12.41 -17.52 21.72
CA ALA A 115 13.53 -17.48 20.78
C ALA A 115 13.12 -17.10 19.35
N LEU A 116 11.93 -17.53 18.91
CA LEU A 116 11.44 -17.29 17.55
C LEU A 116 10.12 -16.52 17.53
N GLY A 117 9.15 -16.90 18.37
CA GLY A 117 7.82 -16.26 18.37
C GLY A 117 7.87 -14.74 18.57
N GLN A 118 8.59 -14.28 19.59
CA GLN A 118 8.78 -12.86 19.86
C GLN A 118 9.49 -12.15 18.70
N ASN A 119 10.52 -12.76 18.12
CA ASN A 119 11.25 -12.20 16.98
C ASN A 119 10.37 -12.10 15.72
N LEU A 120 9.45 -13.04 15.49
CA LEU A 120 8.48 -12.95 14.40
C LEU A 120 7.52 -11.79 14.59
N LEU A 121 7.02 -11.57 15.81
CA LEU A 121 6.17 -10.43 16.13
C LEU A 121 6.93 -9.11 15.94
N SER A 122 8.16 -9.01 16.46
CA SER A 122 9.01 -7.83 16.28
C SER A 122 9.33 -7.56 14.82
N LEU A 123 9.62 -8.60 14.03
CA LEU A 123 9.86 -8.48 12.59
C LEU A 123 8.61 -7.99 11.86
N TYR A 124 7.45 -8.58 12.15
CA TYR A 124 6.17 -8.14 11.61
C TYR A 124 5.94 -6.65 11.90
N LEU A 125 5.99 -6.25 13.18
CA LEU A 125 5.75 -4.87 13.60
C LEU A 125 6.79 -3.88 13.04
N THR A 126 8.02 -4.34 12.76
CA THR A 126 9.07 -3.55 12.11
C THR A 126 8.79 -3.35 10.62
N TRP A 127 8.29 -4.38 9.95
CA TRP A 127 8.09 -4.37 8.50
C TRP A 127 6.77 -3.68 8.11
N SER A 128 5.74 -3.71 8.95
CA SER A 128 4.44 -3.08 8.63
C SER A 128 4.54 -1.59 8.23
N PRO A 129 5.21 -0.70 9.00
CA PRO A 129 5.32 0.70 8.60
C PRO A 129 6.13 0.88 7.30
N TYR A 130 7.15 0.04 7.06
CA TYR A 130 7.87 0.02 5.78
C TYR A 130 6.92 -0.33 4.62
N HIS A 131 6.09 -1.35 4.80
CA HIS A 131 5.12 -1.80 3.81
C HIS A 131 4.09 -0.69 3.51
N TYR A 132 3.59 0.01 4.53
CA TYR A 132 2.64 1.11 4.34
C TYR A 132 3.26 2.28 3.57
N SER A 133 4.51 2.65 3.90
CA SER A 133 5.28 3.63 3.16
C SER A 133 5.52 3.22 1.70
N ALA A 134 5.80 1.94 1.43
CA ALA A 134 5.96 1.41 0.08
C ALA A 134 4.65 1.50 -0.72
N GLN A 135 3.50 1.18 -0.10
CA GLN A 135 2.18 1.34 -0.71
C GLN A 135 1.87 2.80 -1.02
N ALA A 136 2.09 3.72 -0.07
CA ALA A 136 1.86 5.14 -0.27
C ALA A 136 2.66 5.68 -1.46
N TYR A 137 3.93 5.26 -1.58
CA TYR A 137 4.76 5.55 -2.75
C TYR A 137 4.17 4.96 -4.04
N GLY A 138 3.76 3.69 -4.03
CA GLY A 138 3.14 3.02 -5.17
C GLY A 138 1.87 3.72 -5.66
N ILE A 139 0.97 4.10 -4.75
CA ILE A 139 -0.25 4.85 -5.05
C ILE A 139 0.10 6.23 -5.62
N ALA A 140 1.01 6.95 -4.99
CA ALA A 140 1.41 8.29 -5.43
C ALA A 140 1.96 8.27 -6.88
N VAL A 141 2.84 7.31 -7.18
CA VAL A 141 3.40 7.10 -8.53
C VAL A 141 2.32 6.65 -9.52
N LEU A 142 1.41 5.76 -9.11
CA LEU A 142 0.31 5.28 -9.95
C LEU A 142 -0.57 6.43 -10.43
N TYR A 143 -0.92 7.38 -9.55
CA TYR A 143 -1.69 8.57 -9.95
C TYR A 143 -0.89 9.56 -10.78
N CYS A 144 0.42 9.69 -10.56
CA CYS A 144 1.29 10.49 -11.43
C CYS A 144 1.22 9.96 -12.87
N TYR A 145 1.41 8.65 -13.06
CA TYR A 145 1.29 8.00 -14.36
C TYR A 145 -0.10 8.14 -14.97
N ARG A 146 -1.14 7.83 -14.19
CA ARG A 146 -2.54 7.92 -14.64
C ARG A 146 -2.92 9.34 -15.08
N SER A 147 -2.28 10.34 -14.50
CA SER A 147 -2.53 11.74 -14.79
C SER A 147 -1.70 12.34 -15.92
N GLY A 148 -0.90 11.52 -16.63
CA GLY A 148 -0.01 12.02 -17.67
C GLY A 148 1.14 12.87 -17.13
N ALA A 149 1.50 12.68 -15.85
CA ALA A 149 2.62 13.33 -15.19
C ALA A 149 3.72 12.29 -14.87
N PRO A 150 4.35 11.65 -15.87
CA PRO A 150 5.44 10.71 -15.60
C PRO A 150 6.62 11.47 -15.01
N TRP A 151 7.07 11.01 -13.84
CA TRP A 151 8.21 11.59 -13.13
C TRP A 151 9.51 10.93 -13.57
N ASP A 152 10.59 11.70 -13.57
CA ASP A 152 11.93 11.14 -13.79
C ASP A 152 12.41 10.33 -12.57
N GLU A 153 13.53 9.61 -12.69
CA GLU A 153 14.06 8.78 -11.59
C GLU A 153 14.49 9.59 -10.37
N LYS A 154 14.93 10.83 -10.54
CA LYS A 154 15.32 11.72 -9.44
C LYS A 154 14.09 12.16 -8.66
N GLU A 155 13.03 12.56 -9.35
CA GLU A 155 11.74 12.94 -8.79
C GLU A 155 11.08 11.76 -8.06
N LYS A 156 11.11 10.56 -8.66
CA LYS A 156 10.67 9.32 -7.99
C LYS A 156 11.48 9.02 -6.74
N ARG A 157 12.79 9.25 -6.74
CA ARG A 157 13.65 9.06 -5.56
C ARG A 157 13.26 10.00 -4.43
N TRP A 158 13.03 11.28 -4.73
CA TRP A 158 12.59 12.25 -3.72
C TRP A 158 11.21 11.93 -3.17
N LEU A 159 10.26 11.54 -4.04
CA LEU A 159 8.94 11.08 -3.60
C LEU A 159 9.06 9.86 -2.70
N ARG A 160 9.91 8.89 -3.06
CA ARG A 160 10.17 7.72 -2.22
C ARG A 160 10.72 8.14 -0.85
N LEU A 161 11.72 9.00 -0.80
CA LEU A 161 12.26 9.49 0.48
C LEU A 161 11.18 10.16 1.34
N ALA A 162 10.30 10.97 0.73
CA ALA A 162 9.16 11.58 1.43
C ALA A 162 8.18 10.53 1.98
N CYS A 163 7.88 9.47 1.21
CA CYS A 163 7.00 8.38 1.67
C CYS A 163 7.62 7.54 2.79
N PHE A 164 8.95 7.40 2.84
CA PHE A 164 9.66 6.58 3.82
C PHE A 164 10.13 7.34 5.07
N ALA A 165 10.10 8.68 5.08
CA ALA A 165 10.31 9.48 6.29
C ALA A 165 9.44 9.04 7.50
N PRO A 166 8.11 8.80 7.34
CA PRO A 166 7.29 8.34 8.46
C PRO A 166 7.59 6.89 8.91
N PHE A 167 8.07 6.04 8.00
CA PHE A 167 8.63 4.73 8.37
C PHE A 167 9.87 4.91 9.24
N LEU A 168 10.79 5.81 8.87
CA LEU A 168 12.00 6.06 9.66
C LEU A 168 11.66 6.54 11.07
N TYR A 169 10.67 7.42 11.21
CA TYR A 169 10.16 7.82 12.52
C TYR A 169 9.66 6.60 13.33
N SER A 170 8.82 5.76 12.72
CA SER A 170 8.28 4.55 13.37
C SER A 170 9.39 3.57 13.76
N PHE A 171 10.34 3.33 12.86
CA PHE A 171 11.49 2.47 13.08
C PHE A 171 12.32 2.92 14.29
N LEU A 172 12.47 4.22 14.50
CA LEU A 172 13.25 4.75 15.62
C LEU A 172 12.49 4.77 16.96
N THR A 173 11.16 4.66 16.95
CA THR A 173 10.32 4.98 18.12
C THR A 173 9.44 3.83 18.62
N ILE A 174 9.17 2.80 17.83
CA ILE A 174 8.32 1.67 18.26
C ILE A 174 9.07 0.80 19.28
N PRO A 175 8.58 0.62 20.51
CA PRO A 175 9.15 -0.30 21.49
C PRO A 175 8.94 -1.76 21.08
N GLY A 176 9.96 -2.61 21.27
CA GLY A 176 9.89 -4.04 20.93
C GLY A 176 9.88 -4.33 19.43
N ALA A 177 10.01 -3.30 18.59
CA ALA A 177 10.15 -3.39 17.14
C ALA A 177 11.08 -2.27 16.62
N GLY A 178 11.23 -2.13 15.31
CA GLY A 178 12.11 -1.13 14.71
C GLY A 178 13.58 -1.29 15.12
N LEU A 179 14.20 -0.22 15.58
CA LEU A 179 15.57 -0.23 16.08
C LEU A 179 15.67 -0.92 17.45
N THR A 180 14.60 -0.92 18.25
CA THR A 180 14.65 -1.32 19.66
C THR A 180 14.79 -2.83 19.89
N TRP A 181 14.40 -3.66 18.93
CA TRP A 181 14.62 -5.12 18.99
C TRP A 181 15.92 -5.56 18.28
N LEU A 182 16.51 -4.69 17.46
CA LEU A 182 17.76 -4.98 16.73
C LEU A 182 19.00 -4.62 17.54
N MET A 183 18.85 -3.82 18.59
CA MET A 183 19.94 -3.30 19.41
C MET A 183 19.74 -3.64 20.88
N PRO A 184 20.81 -3.94 21.64
CA PRO A 184 20.70 -4.14 23.08
C PRO A 184 20.11 -2.91 23.77
N ALA A 185 19.23 -3.12 24.74
CA ALA A 185 18.59 -2.03 25.49
C ALA A 185 19.61 -1.09 26.15
N ALA A 186 20.73 -1.64 26.66
CA ALA A 186 21.81 -0.86 27.25
C ALA A 186 22.47 0.12 26.25
N ALA A 187 22.65 -0.31 24.99
CA ALA A 187 23.21 0.55 23.94
C ALA A 187 22.27 1.69 23.57
N LEU A 188 20.95 1.45 23.62
CA LEU A 188 19.93 2.48 23.36
C LEU A 188 19.65 3.39 24.55
N ALA A 189 20.02 2.96 25.76
CA ALA A 189 19.92 3.72 27.00
C ALA A 189 21.12 4.63 27.25
N ASP A 190 22.24 4.42 26.54
CA ASP A 190 23.37 5.36 26.53
C ASP A 190 22.87 6.78 26.18
N PRO A 191 23.22 7.81 26.98
CA PRO A 191 22.69 9.15 26.77
C PRO A 191 22.98 9.73 25.38
N ALA A 192 24.16 9.45 24.81
CA ALA A 192 24.52 9.95 23.49
C ALA A 192 23.72 9.24 22.40
N ALA A 193 23.60 7.91 22.48
CA ALA A 193 22.77 7.13 21.56
C ALA A 193 21.29 7.54 21.63
N ALA A 194 20.76 7.75 22.84
CA ALA A 194 19.39 8.21 23.07
C ALA A 194 19.16 9.61 22.48
N ALA A 195 20.12 10.53 22.65
CA ALA A 195 20.07 11.87 22.07
C ALA A 195 20.08 11.85 20.54
N VAL A 196 20.98 11.06 19.93
CA VAL A 196 21.05 10.89 18.47
C VAL A 196 19.75 10.29 17.92
N ARG A 197 19.23 9.24 18.57
CA ARG A 197 17.95 8.63 18.20
C ARG A 197 16.79 9.62 18.30
N GLY A 198 16.73 10.39 19.38
CA GLY A 198 15.70 11.41 19.59
C GLY A 198 15.75 12.52 18.54
N PHE A 199 16.94 13.00 18.20
CA PHE A 199 17.14 13.96 17.13
C PHE A 199 16.71 13.38 15.76
N ALA A 200 17.16 12.17 15.44
CA ALA A 200 16.80 11.50 14.19
C ALA A 200 15.29 11.25 14.07
N ALA A 201 14.64 10.84 15.16
CA ALA A 201 13.19 10.67 15.19
C ALA A 201 12.47 12.01 14.97
N THR A 202 12.90 13.09 15.63
CA THR A 202 12.33 14.43 15.45
C THR A 202 12.51 14.92 14.01
N ALA A 203 13.69 14.73 13.42
CA ALA A 203 13.95 15.07 12.02
C ALA A 203 13.06 14.26 11.06
N ALA A 204 12.90 12.96 11.30
CA ALA A 204 12.02 12.10 10.51
C ALA A 204 10.55 12.51 10.61
N MET A 205 10.08 12.88 11.82
CA MET A 205 8.74 13.42 12.05
C MET A 205 8.51 14.70 11.22
N VAL A 206 9.41 15.68 11.30
CA VAL A 206 9.30 16.93 10.53
C VAL A 206 9.34 16.65 9.03
N ALA A 207 10.27 15.81 8.59
CA ALA A 207 10.41 15.43 7.17
C ALA A 207 9.16 14.73 6.63
N SER A 208 8.45 13.95 7.45
CA SER A 208 7.23 13.23 7.06
C SER A 208 6.12 14.15 6.53
N PHE A 209 6.08 15.41 6.98
CA PHE A 209 5.11 16.41 6.53
C PHE A 209 5.75 17.45 5.61
N ALA A 210 6.93 17.96 5.96
CA ALA A 210 7.58 19.02 5.20
C ALA A 210 8.03 18.56 3.81
N ALA A 211 8.60 17.35 3.67
CA ALA A 211 9.12 16.86 2.40
C ALA A 211 8.02 16.67 1.33
N PRO A 212 6.90 15.97 1.57
CA PRO A 212 5.86 15.83 0.55
C PRO A 212 5.20 17.17 0.18
N LEU A 213 5.02 18.09 1.14
CA LEU A 213 4.50 19.43 0.87
C LEU A 213 5.48 20.25 0.02
N ALA A 214 6.77 20.26 0.36
CA ALA A 214 7.80 20.95 -0.40
C ALA A 214 7.89 20.42 -1.84
N LEU A 215 7.84 19.09 -2.01
CA LEU A 215 7.78 18.47 -3.35
C LEU A 215 6.53 18.90 -4.10
N PHE A 216 5.36 18.84 -3.47
CA PHE A 216 4.11 19.25 -4.10
C PHE A 216 4.18 20.71 -4.57
N VAL A 217 4.54 21.65 -3.69
CA VAL A 217 4.64 23.09 -4.00
C VAL A 217 5.66 23.35 -5.11
N ARG A 218 6.86 22.74 -5.03
CA ARG A 218 7.88 22.86 -6.08
C ARG A 218 7.36 22.41 -7.44
N HIS A 219 6.58 21.34 -7.49
CA HIS A 219 5.99 20.84 -8.74
C HIS A 219 4.80 21.68 -9.24
N GLN A 220 4.05 22.34 -8.35
CA GLN A 220 3.02 23.30 -8.78
C GLN A 220 3.65 24.57 -9.40
N VAL A 221 4.76 25.06 -8.83
CA VAL A 221 5.41 26.33 -9.24
C VAL A 221 6.34 26.17 -10.45
N SER A 222 7.05 25.04 -10.57
CA SER A 222 8.07 24.85 -11.63
C SER A 222 7.54 24.67 -13.06
N GLY A 223 6.22 24.69 -13.26
CA GLY A 223 5.61 24.47 -14.59
C GLY A 223 5.80 23.07 -15.17
N ARG A 224 6.42 22.15 -14.41
CA ARG A 224 6.66 20.74 -14.76
C ARG A 224 5.39 19.90 -14.64
N ALA A 225 5.52 18.60 -14.95
CA ALA A 225 4.53 17.59 -14.64
C ALA A 225 4.12 17.69 -13.15
N ARG A 226 2.86 18.07 -12.91
CA ARG A 226 2.35 18.37 -11.57
C ARG A 226 2.16 17.09 -10.78
N LEU A 227 2.58 17.10 -9.50
CA LEU A 227 2.17 16.07 -8.55
C LEU A 227 0.64 16.17 -8.38
N PRO A 228 -0.14 15.11 -8.64
CA PRO A 228 -1.56 15.12 -8.37
C PRO A 228 -1.85 15.32 -6.88
N LEU A 229 -2.88 16.11 -6.56
CA LEU A 229 -3.27 16.34 -5.17
C LEU A 229 -3.61 15.03 -4.42
N ILE A 230 -4.21 14.05 -5.10
CA ILE A 230 -4.45 12.72 -4.52
C ILE A 230 -3.16 11.98 -4.15
N SER A 231 -2.07 12.17 -4.91
CA SER A 231 -0.76 11.61 -4.57
C SER A 231 -0.23 12.23 -3.29
N LEU A 232 -0.36 13.56 -3.13
CA LEU A 232 -0.02 14.24 -1.87
C LEU A 232 -0.87 13.71 -0.71
N LEU A 233 -2.19 13.57 -0.91
CA LEU A 233 -3.11 13.07 0.11
C LEU A 233 -2.72 11.67 0.59
N ALA A 234 -2.39 10.75 -0.32
CA ALA A 234 -1.96 9.39 0.05
C ALA A 234 -0.67 9.40 0.90
N VAL A 235 0.28 10.27 0.57
CA VAL A 235 1.54 10.39 1.34
C VAL A 235 1.31 11.03 2.70
N LEU A 236 0.47 12.07 2.78
CA LEU A 236 0.13 12.72 4.04
C LEU A 236 -0.71 11.82 4.95
N ALA A 237 -1.63 11.03 4.40
CA ALA A 237 -2.38 10.04 5.16
C ALA A 237 -1.42 9.03 5.83
N ASN A 238 -0.44 8.52 5.09
CA ASN A 238 0.61 7.66 5.64
C ASN A 238 1.43 8.36 6.75
N ALA A 239 1.77 9.64 6.57
CA ALA A 239 2.47 10.41 7.61
C ALA A 239 1.63 10.55 8.89
N VAL A 240 0.33 10.88 8.76
CA VAL A 240 -0.58 10.97 9.90
C VAL A 240 -0.65 9.63 10.64
N TRP A 241 -0.83 8.53 9.91
CA TRP A 241 -0.93 7.19 10.49
C TRP A 241 0.29 6.80 11.31
N LEU A 242 1.48 6.98 10.74
CA LEU A 242 2.72 6.49 11.34
C LEU A 242 3.32 7.43 12.39
N VAL A 243 3.03 8.74 12.30
CA VAL A 243 3.67 9.76 13.15
C VAL A 243 2.74 10.28 14.23
N LEU A 244 1.49 10.63 13.89
CA LEU A 244 0.60 11.30 14.85
C LEU A 244 -0.15 10.32 15.75
N LEU A 245 -0.47 9.14 15.25
CA LEU A 245 -1.33 8.23 16.00
C LEU A 245 -0.59 7.36 17.02
N SER A 246 0.75 7.28 16.94
CA SER A 246 1.61 6.40 17.73
C SER A 246 1.20 4.92 17.64
N TYR A 247 2.09 4.06 17.15
CA TYR A 247 1.87 2.62 16.96
C TYR A 247 1.55 1.81 18.24
N GLN A 248 1.39 2.48 19.39
CA GLN A 248 1.25 1.86 20.71
C GLN A 248 -0.21 1.62 21.13
N VAL A 249 -1.20 2.23 20.45
CA VAL A 249 -2.62 2.05 20.80
C VAL A 249 -3.26 1.02 19.87
N ALA A 250 -3.79 -0.07 20.41
CA ALA A 250 -4.41 -1.16 19.62
C ALA A 250 -5.52 -0.65 18.66
N MET A 251 -6.30 0.33 19.10
CA MET A 251 -7.32 1.00 18.28
C MET A 251 -6.69 1.73 17.08
N VAL A 252 -5.56 2.40 17.30
CA VAL A 252 -4.81 3.09 16.23
C VAL A 252 -4.26 2.08 15.24
N LEU A 253 -3.63 1.00 15.70
CA LEU A 253 -3.16 -0.07 14.83
C LEU A 253 -4.28 -0.65 13.98
N ALA A 254 -5.45 -0.87 14.57
CA ALA A 254 -6.61 -1.34 13.85
C ALA A 254 -7.10 -0.32 12.81
N VAL A 255 -7.15 0.97 13.14
CA VAL A 255 -7.53 2.01 12.17
C VAL A 255 -6.54 2.10 11.00
N ILE A 256 -5.24 2.08 11.28
CA ILE A 256 -4.20 2.12 10.24
C ILE A 256 -4.35 0.90 9.31
N THR A 257 -4.44 -0.30 9.89
CA THR A 257 -4.56 -1.55 9.11
C THR A 257 -5.86 -1.62 8.30
N ILE A 258 -6.98 -1.16 8.85
CA ILE A 258 -8.27 -1.08 8.13
C ILE A 258 -8.12 -0.19 6.89
N PHE A 259 -7.66 1.05 7.04
CA PHE A 259 -7.60 1.99 5.93
C PHE A 259 -6.51 1.67 4.92
N HIS A 260 -5.37 1.16 5.39
CA HIS A 260 -4.34 0.60 4.53
C HIS A 260 -4.90 -0.54 3.66
N GLY A 261 -5.62 -1.48 4.28
CA GLY A 261 -6.25 -2.60 3.57
C GLY A 261 -7.32 -2.14 2.57
N LEU A 262 -8.13 -1.14 2.92
CA LEU A 262 -9.14 -0.57 2.01
C LEU A 262 -8.51 0.09 0.77
N GLN A 263 -7.44 0.87 0.93
CA GLN A 263 -6.71 1.47 -0.20
C GLN A 263 -6.24 0.39 -1.18
N TYR A 264 -5.60 -0.65 -0.63
CA TYR A 264 -5.05 -1.73 -1.44
C TYR A 264 -6.15 -2.53 -2.15
N LEU A 265 -7.19 -2.91 -1.41
CA LEU A 265 -8.28 -3.72 -1.92
C LEU A 265 -9.06 -2.99 -3.01
N ALA A 266 -9.22 -1.67 -2.90
CA ALA A 266 -9.77 -0.83 -3.96
C ALA A 266 -8.94 -0.95 -5.25
N ILE A 267 -7.62 -0.72 -5.17
CA ILE A 267 -6.71 -0.81 -6.32
C ILE A 267 -6.71 -2.23 -6.92
N LEU A 268 -6.60 -3.27 -6.10
CA LEU A 268 -6.63 -4.66 -6.58
C LEU A 268 -7.93 -5.00 -7.27
N THR A 269 -9.06 -4.57 -6.71
CA THR A 269 -10.39 -4.83 -7.29
C THR A 269 -10.53 -4.13 -8.64
N ILE A 270 -10.12 -2.85 -8.75
CA ILE A 270 -10.14 -2.10 -10.01
C ILE A 270 -9.32 -2.83 -11.08
N VAL A 271 -8.11 -3.27 -10.73
CA VAL A 271 -7.23 -4.01 -11.63
C VAL A 271 -7.84 -5.35 -12.03
N HIS A 272 -8.35 -6.12 -11.06
CA HIS A 272 -8.97 -7.42 -11.30
C HIS A 272 -10.14 -7.29 -12.27
N VAL A 273 -11.06 -6.35 -12.00
CA VAL A 273 -12.23 -6.08 -12.84
C VAL A 273 -11.79 -5.70 -14.25
N LYS A 274 -10.85 -4.77 -14.40
CA LYS A 274 -10.34 -4.34 -15.72
C LYS A 274 -9.79 -5.51 -16.54
N GLU A 275 -9.08 -6.44 -15.91
CA GLU A 275 -8.54 -7.60 -16.59
C GLU A 275 -9.62 -8.62 -16.97
N GLN A 276 -10.59 -8.90 -16.08
CA GLN A 276 -11.72 -9.77 -16.41
C GLN A 276 -12.55 -9.19 -17.56
N MET A 277 -12.78 -7.88 -17.53
CA MET A 277 -13.51 -7.16 -18.59
C MET A 277 -12.81 -7.22 -19.96
N LYS A 278 -11.50 -7.46 -20.00
CA LYS A 278 -10.74 -7.60 -21.26
C LYS A 278 -10.70 -9.03 -21.80
N ARG A 279 -11.21 -10.03 -21.08
CA ARG A 279 -11.17 -11.43 -21.53
C ARG A 279 -12.15 -11.66 -22.68
N PRO A 280 -11.74 -12.37 -23.75
CA PRO A 280 -12.65 -12.75 -24.83
C PRO A 280 -13.86 -13.53 -24.28
N GLY A 281 -15.06 -13.21 -24.78
CA GLY A 281 -16.29 -13.89 -24.38
C GLY A 281 -16.86 -13.49 -23.00
N ASN A 282 -16.27 -12.49 -22.32
CA ASN A 282 -16.85 -12.01 -21.06
C ASN A 282 -18.11 -11.14 -21.31
N GLY A 283 -19.28 -11.69 -21.01
CA GLY A 283 -20.56 -10.95 -21.00
C GLY A 283 -21.02 -10.50 -19.60
N ALA A 284 -20.27 -10.81 -18.54
CA ALA A 284 -20.69 -10.47 -17.18
C ALA A 284 -20.40 -8.99 -16.84
N PRO A 285 -21.29 -8.34 -16.08
CA PRO A 285 -21.09 -6.95 -15.68
C PRO A 285 -19.93 -6.80 -14.69
N ALA A 286 -19.28 -5.64 -14.69
CA ALA A 286 -18.11 -5.33 -13.87
C ALA A 286 -18.31 -5.60 -12.36
N TRP A 287 -19.50 -5.28 -11.84
CA TRP A 287 -19.82 -5.47 -10.42
C TRP A 287 -19.79 -6.95 -10.00
N ARG A 288 -20.11 -7.89 -10.90
CA ARG A 288 -20.08 -9.33 -10.61
C ARG A 288 -18.65 -9.81 -10.41
N HIS A 289 -17.72 -9.30 -11.21
CA HIS A 289 -16.28 -9.57 -11.05
C HIS A 289 -15.73 -8.97 -9.76
N ALA A 290 -16.14 -7.74 -9.42
CA ALA A 290 -15.76 -7.09 -8.17
C ALA A 290 -16.27 -7.87 -6.95
N ALA A 291 -17.57 -8.19 -6.91
CA ALA A 291 -18.20 -8.93 -5.82
C ALA A 291 -17.61 -10.34 -5.67
N GLY A 292 -17.43 -11.06 -6.78
CA GLY A 292 -16.83 -12.39 -6.75
C GLY A 292 -15.36 -12.40 -6.33
N PHE A 293 -14.60 -11.35 -6.66
CA PHE A 293 -13.24 -11.18 -6.14
C PHE A 293 -13.26 -10.89 -4.64
N TYR A 294 -14.04 -9.91 -4.20
CA TYR A 294 -14.13 -9.53 -2.79
C TYR A 294 -14.64 -10.68 -1.90
N ALA A 295 -15.66 -11.44 -2.35
CA ALA A 295 -16.19 -12.59 -1.61
C ALA A 295 -15.14 -13.68 -1.39
N ARG A 296 -14.30 -13.97 -2.41
CA ARG A 296 -13.18 -14.92 -2.26
C ARG A 296 -12.13 -14.40 -1.28
N CYS A 297 -11.83 -13.11 -1.33
CA CYS A 297 -10.91 -12.47 -0.39
C CYS A 297 -11.45 -12.55 1.04
N LEU A 298 -12.74 -12.26 1.23
CA LEU A 298 -13.39 -12.31 2.53
C LEU A 298 -13.45 -13.73 3.09
N GLY A 299 -13.83 -14.72 2.28
CA GLY A 299 -13.87 -16.12 2.69
C GLY A 299 -12.50 -16.66 3.07
N LEU A 300 -11.47 -16.38 2.27
CA LEU A 300 -10.10 -16.77 2.60
C LEU A 300 -9.56 -16.00 3.81
N GLY A 301 -9.84 -14.70 3.94
CA GLY A 301 -9.48 -13.89 5.09
C GLY A 301 -10.11 -14.42 6.39
N TYR A 302 -11.39 -14.78 6.36
CA TYR A 302 -12.07 -15.41 7.48
C TYR A 302 -11.41 -16.73 7.88
N LEU A 303 -11.14 -17.60 6.90
CA LEU A 303 -10.46 -18.87 7.15
C LEU A 303 -9.09 -18.66 7.81
N LEU A 304 -8.28 -17.75 7.28
CA LEU A 304 -6.91 -17.54 7.74
C LEU A 304 -6.81 -16.85 9.10
N PHE A 305 -7.69 -15.89 9.40
CA PHE A 305 -7.57 -15.06 10.61
C PHE A 305 -8.52 -15.46 11.74
N GLN A 306 -9.64 -16.13 11.43
CA GLN A 306 -10.62 -16.54 12.44
C GLN A 306 -10.60 -18.05 12.68
N VAL A 307 -10.52 -18.86 11.63
CA VAL A 307 -10.59 -20.32 11.77
C VAL A 307 -9.21 -20.92 12.06
N TRP A 308 -8.18 -20.53 11.31
CA TRP A 308 -6.85 -21.13 11.38
C TRP A 308 -6.18 -21.10 12.77
N PRO A 309 -6.29 -20.01 13.57
CA PRO A 309 -5.74 -20.01 14.93
C PRO A 309 -6.28 -21.16 15.81
N HIS A 310 -7.52 -21.61 15.61
CA HIS A 310 -8.10 -22.70 16.38
C HIS A 310 -7.43 -24.06 16.12
N ALA A 311 -6.79 -24.26 14.97
CA ALA A 311 -6.03 -25.49 14.72
C ALA A 311 -4.89 -25.67 15.73
N PHE A 312 -4.25 -24.58 16.14
CA PHE A 312 -3.19 -24.59 17.15
C PHE A 312 -3.74 -24.66 18.58
N VAL A 313 -4.93 -24.10 18.82
CA VAL A 313 -5.64 -24.33 20.09
C VAL A 313 -5.95 -25.81 20.28
N LEU A 314 -6.41 -26.49 19.23
CA LEU A 314 -6.62 -27.95 19.27
C LEU A 314 -5.32 -28.73 19.48
N ALA A 315 -4.17 -28.17 19.08
CA ALA A 315 -2.85 -28.73 19.33
C ALA A 315 -2.29 -28.40 20.73
N GLY A 316 -3.04 -27.68 21.59
CA GLY A 316 -2.70 -27.39 22.98
C GLY A 316 -2.10 -26.01 23.25
N PHE A 317 -2.05 -25.11 22.26
CA PHE A 317 -1.57 -23.73 22.45
C PHE A 317 -2.68 -22.79 22.93
N SER A 318 -2.33 -21.66 23.55
CA SER A 318 -3.32 -20.64 23.89
C SER A 318 -3.85 -19.93 22.64
N TYR A 319 -5.11 -19.47 22.68
CA TYR A 319 -5.69 -18.73 21.56
C TYR A 319 -4.94 -17.42 21.27
N GLY A 320 -4.51 -16.71 22.33
CA GLY A 320 -3.79 -15.44 22.19
C GLY A 320 -2.46 -15.60 21.44
N GLU A 321 -1.63 -16.57 21.85
CA GLU A 321 -0.36 -16.87 21.17
C GLU A 321 -0.58 -17.35 19.74
N SER A 322 -1.55 -18.25 19.54
CA SER A 322 -1.92 -18.77 18.22
C SER A 322 -2.32 -17.64 17.28
N LEU A 323 -3.21 -16.75 17.72
CA LEU A 323 -3.66 -15.62 16.92
C LEU A 323 -2.51 -14.66 16.58
N LEU A 324 -1.68 -14.28 17.56
CA LEU A 324 -0.58 -13.34 17.35
C LEU A 324 0.45 -13.87 16.34
N LEU A 325 0.83 -15.15 16.45
CA LEU A 325 1.82 -15.74 15.54
C LEU A 325 1.23 -16.02 14.15
N VAL A 326 -0.02 -16.47 14.07
CA VAL A 326 -0.73 -16.60 12.78
C VAL A 326 -0.79 -15.25 12.07
N VAL A 327 -1.20 -14.19 12.76
CA VAL A 327 -1.24 -12.83 12.21
C VAL A 327 0.15 -12.39 11.76
N SER A 328 1.18 -12.59 12.58
CA SER A 328 2.56 -12.16 12.25
C SER A 328 3.09 -12.85 11.00
N VAL A 329 2.92 -14.18 10.91
CA VAL A 329 3.40 -14.96 9.75
C VAL A 329 2.62 -14.63 8.48
N ILE A 330 1.29 -14.47 8.56
CA ILE A 330 0.49 -14.07 7.39
C ILE A 330 0.91 -12.69 6.89
N ASN A 331 1.17 -11.74 7.80
CA ASN A 331 1.64 -10.41 7.43
C ASN A 331 2.99 -10.47 6.70
N ILE A 332 3.98 -11.18 7.26
CA ILE A 332 5.29 -11.34 6.63
C ILE A 332 5.16 -12.02 5.26
N HIS A 333 4.36 -13.09 5.17
CA HIS A 333 4.06 -13.76 3.91
C HIS A 333 3.47 -12.79 2.88
N HIS A 334 2.47 -12.02 3.30
CA HIS A 334 1.82 -11.03 2.45
C HIS A 334 2.80 -9.96 1.96
N PHE A 335 3.66 -9.41 2.82
CA PHE A 335 4.66 -8.41 2.41
C PHE A 335 5.58 -8.92 1.30
N ILE A 336 5.97 -10.20 1.39
CA ILE A 336 6.78 -10.87 0.36
C ILE A 336 5.96 -10.99 -0.93
N VAL A 337 4.77 -11.59 -0.87
CA VAL A 337 3.91 -11.81 -2.05
C VAL A 337 3.62 -10.49 -2.76
N ASP A 338 3.29 -9.44 -2.02
CA ASP A 338 3.03 -8.11 -2.56
C ASP A 338 4.26 -7.54 -3.28
N ALA A 339 5.42 -7.57 -2.65
CA ALA A 339 6.66 -7.09 -3.27
C ALA A 339 6.90 -7.75 -4.63
N PHE A 340 6.59 -9.04 -4.77
CA PHE A 340 6.68 -9.75 -6.04
C PHE A 340 5.59 -9.38 -7.03
N ILE A 341 4.31 -9.36 -6.62
CA ILE A 341 3.18 -9.00 -7.50
C ILE A 341 3.46 -7.64 -8.17
N TRP A 342 3.94 -6.66 -7.40
CA TRP A 342 4.21 -5.32 -7.90
C TRP A 342 5.55 -5.17 -8.64
N ARG A 343 6.58 -5.97 -8.30
CA ARG A 343 7.87 -5.96 -9.00
C ARG A 343 7.80 -6.65 -10.36
N LEU A 344 7.04 -7.74 -10.48
CA LEU A 344 6.75 -8.44 -11.75
C LEU A 344 5.94 -7.57 -12.73
N ARG A 345 5.36 -6.48 -12.23
CA ARG A 345 4.53 -5.53 -12.97
C ARG A 345 5.28 -4.33 -13.54
N ARG A 346 6.62 -4.32 -13.50
CA ARG A 346 7.46 -3.36 -14.27
C ARG A 346 7.39 -3.57 -15.79
N ASP A 347 6.52 -4.46 -16.25
CA ASP A 347 6.24 -4.78 -17.64
C ASP A 347 5.47 -3.62 -18.35
N PRO A 348 5.69 -3.32 -19.64
CA PRO A 348 5.10 -2.17 -20.36
C PRO A 348 3.57 -2.08 -20.33
N SER A 349 2.89 -3.19 -20.05
CA SER A 349 1.44 -3.29 -19.88
C SER A 349 0.90 -2.47 -18.69
N TYR A 350 1.74 -2.07 -17.72
CA TYR A 350 1.36 -1.16 -16.64
C TYR A 350 1.24 0.29 -17.08
N ALA A 351 2.15 0.75 -17.94
CA ALA A 351 2.02 2.04 -18.60
C ALA A 351 0.70 2.06 -19.41
N ALA A 352 0.36 0.95 -20.08
CA ALA A 352 -0.90 0.83 -20.81
C ALA A 352 -2.15 0.84 -19.91
N ALA A 353 -2.14 0.18 -18.75
CA ALA A 353 -3.26 0.17 -17.79
C ALA A 353 -3.44 1.52 -17.06
N ALA A 354 -2.36 2.26 -16.84
CA ALA A 354 -2.39 3.62 -16.32
C ALA A 354 -2.79 4.66 -17.39
N ALA A 355 -2.33 4.49 -18.63
CA ALA A 355 -2.53 5.42 -19.75
C ALA A 355 -3.88 5.27 -20.47
N SER A 356 -4.57 4.12 -20.37
CA SER A 356 -5.84 3.88 -21.07
C SER A 356 -7.05 4.65 -20.49
N GLY A 357 -6.82 5.80 -19.83
CA GLY A 357 -7.85 6.68 -19.26
C GLY A 357 -8.04 8.01 -20.00
N GLY A 358 -7.24 8.30 -21.03
CA GLY A 358 -7.47 9.44 -21.92
C GLY A 358 -8.51 9.08 -22.98
N SER A 359 -9.66 9.75 -22.95
CA SER A 359 -10.70 9.69 -23.99
C SER A 359 -10.13 9.98 -25.38
N GLY A 360 -10.73 9.33 -26.38
CA GLY A 360 -10.28 9.27 -27.77
C GLY A 360 -10.04 10.61 -28.48
N GLY A 361 -9.24 10.50 -29.54
CA GLY A 361 -8.83 11.61 -30.40
C GLY A 361 -7.32 11.71 -30.48
N ASP A 362 -6.67 10.68 -31.04
CA ASP A 362 -5.55 10.79 -31.98
C ASP A 362 -4.80 9.46 -32.06
N ALA A 363 -4.92 8.83 -33.22
CA ALA A 363 -4.19 7.62 -33.57
C ALA A 363 -2.70 7.94 -33.71
N VAL A 364 -1.96 7.81 -32.61
CA VAL A 364 -0.50 7.71 -32.68
C VAL A 364 -0.17 6.35 -33.29
N ARG A 365 0.23 6.35 -34.56
CA ARG A 365 0.81 5.19 -35.23
C ARG A 365 2.07 4.78 -34.49
N HIS A 366 2.02 3.65 -33.79
CA HIS A 366 3.24 2.99 -33.31
C HIS A 366 3.95 2.32 -34.50
N PRO A 367 5.29 2.45 -34.63
CA PRO A 367 6.07 1.63 -35.54
C PRO A 367 6.04 0.16 -35.10
N PRO A 368 6.23 -0.81 -36.02
CA PRO A 368 6.09 -2.22 -35.71
C PRO A 368 7.15 -2.66 -34.69
N ALA A 369 6.69 -3.46 -33.72
CA ALA A 369 7.54 -4.08 -32.72
C ALA A 369 8.58 -4.99 -33.43
N GLN A 370 9.85 -4.60 -33.36
CA GLN A 370 10.94 -5.53 -33.61
C GLN A 370 10.98 -6.53 -32.46
N ALA A 371 10.94 -7.82 -32.80
CA ALA A 371 11.05 -8.92 -31.87
C ALA A 371 12.39 -8.83 -31.13
N ALA A 372 12.35 -8.52 -29.83
CA ALA A 372 13.49 -8.65 -28.95
C ALA A 372 13.71 -10.15 -28.67
N SER A 373 14.79 -10.69 -29.24
CA SER A 373 15.30 -12.04 -29.00
C SER A 373 15.67 -12.25 -27.53
N ALA A 374 15.41 -13.45 -27.03
CA ALA A 374 15.44 -13.85 -25.62
C ALA A 374 16.83 -14.03 -24.98
N ASP A 375 17.87 -13.31 -25.41
CA ASP A 375 19.27 -13.66 -25.07
C ASP A 375 20.02 -12.72 -24.10
N SER A 376 19.36 -11.74 -23.47
CA SER A 376 20.05 -10.84 -22.52
C SER A 376 19.56 -10.98 -21.07
N PHE A 377 19.68 -12.19 -20.49
CA PHE A 377 19.57 -12.39 -19.03
C PHE A 377 20.58 -13.45 -18.55
N ARG A 378 21.85 -13.27 -18.90
CA ARG A 378 23.00 -13.87 -18.23
C ARG A 378 24.13 -12.83 -18.19
N ALA A 379 24.27 -12.14 -17.07
CA ALA A 379 25.55 -11.64 -16.51
C ALA A 379 25.30 -10.52 -15.49
N SER A 380 25.30 -10.87 -14.21
CA SER A 380 25.96 -10.17 -13.09
C SER A 380 25.51 -10.84 -11.80
N GLY A 381 26.35 -11.76 -11.33
CA GLY A 381 26.27 -12.31 -9.98
C GLY A 381 26.75 -11.32 -8.93
#